data_AF-A0A529YRU3-F1
#
_entry.id   AF-A0A529YRU3-F1
#
_cell.length_a   1.000
_cell.length_b   1.000
_cell.length_c   1.000
_cell.angle_alpha   90.00
_cell.angle_beta   90.00
_cell.angle_gamma   90.00
#
_symmetry.space_group_name_H-M   'P 1'
#
loop_
_entity.id
_entity.type
_entity.pdbx_description
1 polymer ?
#
loop_
_entity_poly.entity_id
_entity_poly.type
_entity_poly.pdbx_seq_one_letter_code
_entity_poly.pdbx_strand_id
1 'polypeptide(L)'
;MRRAIIMVQDLVMVLVAVALSLTLSQSRLSFEAFSFAGLACWALIVLIAHLLFRSCGLYNTVWRFASTPDFFNILKGCGSLTVVLYLASLGFRFFFQPVMGLNERQFIVFFLVSFTIISAPRLYYRFLRD
;
A
#
# COMPACT_ATOMS: atom_id res chain seq x y z
N MET A 1 -17.31 -3.05 14.56
CA MET A 1 -17.88 -2.32 13.41
C MET A 1 -16.94 -1.23 12.89
N ARG A 2 -16.76 -0.07 13.55
CA ARG A 2 -16.00 1.07 12.99
C ARG A 2 -14.55 0.78 12.57
N ARG A 3 -13.78 0.04 13.37
CA ARG A 3 -12.37 -0.31 13.04
C ARG A 3 -12.24 -1.19 11.79
N ALA A 4 -13.17 -2.14 11.60
CA ALA A 4 -13.13 -3.04 10.45
C ALA A 4 -13.39 -2.29 9.13
N ILE A 5 -14.30 -1.31 9.14
CA ILE A 5 -14.58 -0.46 7.97
C ILE A 5 -13.32 0.29 7.54
N ILE A 6 -12.59 0.86 8.51
CA ILE A 6 -11.34 1.58 8.25
C ILE A 6 -10.27 0.65 7.69
N MET A 7 -10.12 -0.53 8.27
CA MET A 7 -9.18 -1.54 7.76
C MET A 7 -9.51 -1.93 6.32
N VAL A 8 -10.77 -2.20 6.01
CA VAL A 8 -11.21 -2.53 4.65
C VAL A 8 -10.95 -1.38 3.69
N GLN A 9 -11.28 -0.15 4.10
CA GLN A 9 -10.98 1.04 3.30
C GLN A 9 -9.49 1.15 3.01
N ASP A 10 -8.62 1.02 4.02
CA ASP A 10 -7.17 1.10 3.85
C ASP A 10 -6.63 0.03 2.89
N LEU A 11 -7.16 -1.21 2.97
CA LEU A 11 -6.81 -2.28 2.04
C LEU A 11 -7.26 -1.99 0.60
N VAL A 12 -8.46 -1.44 0.43
CA VAL A 12 -8.93 -0.97 -0.89
C VAL A 12 -8.04 0.15 -1.41
N MET A 13 -7.65 1.10 -0.56
CA MET A 13 -6.74 2.19 -0.94
C MET A 13 -5.35 1.69 -1.35
N VAL A 14 -4.84 0.60 -0.73
CA VAL A 14 -3.60 -0.04 -1.16
C VAL A 14 -3.73 -0.62 -2.57
N LEU A 15 -4.82 -1.32 -2.87
CA LEU A 15 -5.06 -1.86 -4.22
C LEU A 15 -5.13 -0.75 -5.28
N VAL A 16 -5.86 0.33 -4.96
CA VAL A 16 -5.92 1.53 -5.81
C VAL A 16 -4.54 2.15 -5.98
N ALA A 17 -3.74 2.25 -4.92
CA ALA A 17 -2.40 2.80 -4.97
C ALA A 17 -1.45 1.96 -5.86
N VAL A 18 -1.54 0.63 -5.82
CA VAL A 18 -0.77 -0.24 -6.73
C VAL A 18 -1.19 0.01 -8.19
N ALA A 19 -2.48 0.05 -8.51
CA ALA A 19 -2.96 0.30 -9.87
C ALA A 19 -2.56 1.69 -10.40
N LEU A 20 -2.69 2.72 -9.56
CA LEU A 20 -2.28 4.09 -9.90
C LEU A 20 -0.77 4.20 -10.07
N SER A 21 0.01 3.59 -9.17
CA SER A 21 1.48 3.65 -9.27
C SER A 21 2.01 2.98 -10.53
N LEU A 22 1.45 1.82 -10.92
CA LEU A 22 1.78 1.16 -12.20
C LEU A 22 1.51 2.08 -13.40
N THR A 23 0.37 2.76 -13.39
CA THR A 23 -0.05 3.67 -14.47
C THR A 23 0.85 4.91 -14.52
N LEU A 24 1.11 5.54 -13.39
CA LEU A 24 1.94 6.73 -13.28
C LEU A 24 3.42 6.45 -13.57
N SER A 25 3.94 5.27 -13.22
CA SER A 25 5.31 4.87 -13.50
C SER A 25 5.51 4.25 -14.88
N GLN A 26 4.44 4.14 -15.68
CA GLN A 26 4.41 3.44 -16.97
C GLN A 26 5.01 2.02 -16.87
N SER A 27 4.78 1.35 -15.74
CA SER A 27 5.26 -0.01 -15.47
C SER A 27 4.19 -1.02 -15.81
N ARG A 28 4.61 -2.15 -16.38
CA ARG A 28 3.72 -3.25 -16.77
C ARG A 28 4.05 -4.49 -15.96
N LEU A 29 3.01 -5.18 -15.51
CA LEU A 29 3.14 -6.51 -14.93
C LEU A 29 3.45 -7.51 -16.05
N SER A 30 4.29 -8.50 -15.74
CA SER A 30 4.63 -9.58 -16.67
C SER A 30 3.50 -10.61 -16.84
N PHE A 31 2.45 -10.52 -16.02
CA PHE A 31 1.29 -11.37 -16.02
C PHE A 31 0.01 -10.53 -16.12
N GLU A 32 -1.06 -11.15 -16.59
CA GLU A 32 -2.37 -10.52 -16.70
C GLU A 32 -3.00 -10.31 -15.31
N ALA A 33 -3.51 -9.11 -15.05
CA ALA A 33 -4.00 -8.70 -13.73
C ALA A 33 -5.15 -9.56 -13.19
N PHE A 34 -5.98 -10.13 -14.08
CA PHE A 34 -7.13 -10.98 -13.74
C PHE A 34 -6.87 -12.49 -13.92
N SER A 35 -5.64 -12.87 -14.26
CA SER A 35 -5.24 -14.29 -14.25
C SER A 35 -5.22 -14.86 -12.82
N PHE A 36 -5.20 -16.18 -12.67
CA PHE A 36 -5.04 -16.82 -11.36
C PHE A 36 -3.78 -16.33 -10.61
N ALA A 37 -2.67 -16.16 -11.32
CA ALA A 37 -1.43 -15.62 -10.77
C ALA A 37 -1.58 -14.15 -10.36
N GLY A 38 -2.30 -13.35 -11.16
CA GLY A 38 -2.60 -11.95 -10.83
C GLY A 38 -3.46 -11.82 -9.59
N LEU A 39 -4.56 -12.58 -9.51
CA LEU A 39 -5.43 -12.63 -8.33
C LEU A 39 -4.68 -13.08 -7.08
N ALA A 40 -3.81 -14.09 -7.19
CA ALA A 40 -2.94 -14.51 -6.10
C ALA A 40 -1.97 -13.39 -5.66
N CYS A 41 -1.40 -12.63 -6.61
CA CYS A 41 -0.56 -11.48 -6.32
C CYS A 41 -1.33 -10.37 -5.58
N TRP A 42 -2.53 -10.02 -6.05
CA TRP A 42 -3.40 -9.05 -5.38
C TRP A 42 -3.75 -9.49 -3.96
N ALA A 43 -4.15 -10.76 -3.78
CA ALA A 43 -4.46 -11.31 -2.47
C ALA A 43 -3.24 -11.25 -1.53
N LEU A 44 -2.05 -11.58 -2.04
CA LEU A 44 -0.80 -11.51 -1.27
C LEU A 44 -0.48 -10.07 -0.84
N ILE A 45 -0.64 -9.09 -1.73
CA ILE A 45 -0.44 -7.66 -1.42
C ILE A 45 -1.39 -7.24 -0.29
N VAL A 46 -2.67 -7.60 -0.38
CA VAL A 46 -3.67 -7.29 0.67
C VAL A 46 -3.28 -7.93 2.01
N LEU A 47 -2.85 -9.20 2.00
CA LEU A 47 -2.43 -9.91 3.21
C LEU A 47 -1.21 -9.24 3.85
N ILE A 48 -0.18 -8.91 3.07
CA ILE A 48 1.02 -8.22 3.55
C ILE A 48 0.64 -6.83 4.10
N ALA A 49 -0.17 -6.06 3.37
CA ALA A 49 -0.62 -4.75 3.82
C ALA A 49 -1.40 -4.83 5.14
N HIS A 50 -2.31 -5.80 5.26
CA HIS A 50 -3.08 -6.01 6.49
C HIS A 50 -2.17 -6.28 7.69
N LEU A 51 -1.20 -7.19 7.53
CA LEU A 51 -0.26 -7.55 8.58
C LEU A 51 0.65 -6.37 8.95
N LEU A 52 1.23 -5.68 7.96
CA LEU A 52 2.14 -4.57 8.21
C LEU A 52 1.44 -3.38 8.87
N PHE A 53 0.26 -2.99 8.39
CA PHE A 53 -0.49 -1.89 9.00
C PHE A 53 -0.87 -2.19 10.45
N ARG A 54 -1.16 -3.46 10.76
CA ARG A 54 -1.42 -3.89 12.14
C ARG A 54 -0.15 -3.86 13.00
N SER A 55 0.97 -4.36 12.49
CA SER A 55 2.26 -4.38 13.21
C SER A 55 2.84 -2.98 13.41
N CYS A 56 2.65 -2.07 12.46
CA CYS A 56 3.03 -0.66 12.58
C CYS A 56 2.11 0.15 13.49
N GLY A 57 1.06 -0.47 14.06
CA GLY A 57 0.15 0.20 14.98
C GLY A 57 -0.75 1.24 14.34
N LEU A 58 -0.95 1.18 13.01
CA LEU A 58 -1.75 2.15 12.26
C LEU A 58 -3.20 2.26 12.78
N TYR A 59 -3.72 1.18 13.34
CA TYR A 59 -5.08 1.10 13.86
C TYR A 59 -5.21 1.37 15.36
N ASN A 60 -4.10 1.64 16.07
CA ASN A 60 -4.12 1.92 17.50
C ASN A 60 -4.69 3.32 17.79
N THR A 61 -4.34 4.31 16.96
CA THR A 61 -4.77 5.70 17.07
C THR A 61 -5.71 6.06 15.93
N VAL A 62 -6.95 5.58 16.01
CA VAL A 62 -7.96 5.85 14.98
C VAL A 62 -8.19 7.36 14.85
N TRP A 63 -7.70 7.95 13.75
CA TRP A 63 -8.08 9.26 13.20
C TRP A 63 -7.66 10.45 14.09
N ARG A 64 -6.51 10.34 14.77
CA ARG A 64 -5.84 11.45 15.50
C ARG A 64 -4.60 11.94 14.75
N PHE A 65 -4.81 12.55 13.58
CA PHE A 65 -3.74 13.14 12.77
C PHE A 65 -3.06 14.40 13.36
N ALA A 66 -3.39 14.80 14.59
CA ALA A 66 -2.76 15.95 15.27
C ALA A 66 -1.64 15.56 16.25
N SER A 67 -1.28 14.27 16.31
CA SER A 67 -0.13 13.82 17.09
C SER A 67 0.95 13.32 16.14
N THR A 68 2.17 13.82 16.31
CA THR A 68 3.39 13.30 15.66
C THR A 68 3.43 11.76 15.56
N PRO A 69 3.04 10.96 16.57
CA PRO A 69 3.03 9.50 16.46
C PRO A 69 2.12 8.93 15.36
N ASP A 70 0.98 9.55 15.05
CA ASP A 70 0.03 9.03 14.05
C ASP A 70 0.59 9.16 12.63
N PHE A 71 1.20 10.33 12.35
CA PHE A 71 1.95 10.56 11.11
C PHE A 71 3.08 9.54 10.96
N PHE A 72 3.86 9.29 12.02
CA PHE A 72 4.93 8.29 11.99
C PHE A 72 4.40 6.87 11.79
N ASN A 73 3.25 6.51 12.34
CA ASN A 73 2.65 5.18 12.12
C ASN A 73 2.24 4.97 10.67
N ILE A 74 1.70 6.01 10.02
CA ILE A 74 1.34 5.97 8.59
C ILE A 74 2.60 5.92 7.72
N LEU A 75 3.58 6.75 8.02
CA LEU A 75 4.86 6.76 7.32
C LEU A 75 5.56 5.40 7.44
N LYS A 76 5.62 4.83 8.64
CA LYS A 76 6.15 3.48 8.90
C LYS A 76 5.35 2.40 8.18
N GLY A 77 4.02 2.49 8.18
CA GLY A 77 3.14 1.54 7.49
C GLY A 77 3.34 1.55 5.97
N CYS A 78 3.26 2.72 5.33
CA CYS A 78 3.42 2.85 3.88
C CYS A 78 4.87 2.58 3.45
N GLY A 79 5.85 3.06 4.23
CA GLY A 79 7.27 2.82 3.99
C GLY A 79 7.64 1.35 4.09
N SER A 80 7.23 0.67 5.18
CA SER A 80 7.49 -0.77 5.34
C SER A 80 6.82 -1.60 4.25
N LEU A 81 5.57 -1.28 3.89
CA LEU A 81 4.88 -1.96 2.78
C LEU A 81 5.63 -1.79 1.47
N THR A 82 6.09 -0.58 1.16
CA THR A 82 6.87 -0.31 -0.05
C THR A 82 8.17 -1.12 -0.06
N VAL A 83 8.92 -1.12 1.05
CA VAL A 83 10.18 -1.87 1.18
C VAL A 83 9.93 -3.37 1.02
N VAL A 84 8.91 -3.91 1.68
CA VAL A 84 8.58 -5.34 1.58
C VAL A 84 8.19 -5.74 0.16
N LEU A 85 7.36 -4.94 -0.53
CA LEU A 85 6.99 -5.20 -1.92
C LEU A 85 8.19 -5.09 -2.87
N TYR A 86 9.08 -4.12 -2.63
CA TYR A 86 10.31 -3.97 -3.39
C TYR A 86 11.22 -5.19 -3.22
N LEU A 87 11.50 -5.61 -1.98
CA LEU A 87 12.31 -6.79 -1.69
C LEU A 87 11.67 -8.07 -2.24
N ALA A 88 10.34 -8.21 -2.15
CA ALA A 88 9.63 -9.32 -2.76
C ALA A 88 9.80 -9.35 -4.29
N SER A 89 9.76 -8.18 -4.94
CA SER A 89 10.00 -8.08 -6.38
C SER A 89 11.44 -8.46 -6.77
N LEU A 90 12.44 -8.05 -5.98
CA LEU A 90 13.84 -8.42 -6.19
C LEU A 90 14.05 -9.92 -5.98
N GLY A 91 13.47 -10.49 -4.92
CA GLY A 91 13.51 -11.94 -4.67
C GLY A 91 12.91 -12.71 -5.83
N PHE A 92 11.74 -12.29 -6.33
CA PHE A 92 11.11 -12.93 -7.48
C PHE A 92 11.99 -12.86 -8.75
N ARG A 93 12.62 -11.71 -9.02
CA ARG A 93 13.57 -11.55 -10.13
C ARG A 93 14.76 -12.50 -10.03
N PHE A 94 15.26 -12.72 -8.81
CA PHE A 94 16.43 -13.56 -8.56
C PHE A 94 16.12 -15.06 -8.68
N PHE A 95 14.97 -15.51 -8.18
CA PHE A 95 14.64 -16.94 -8.11
C PHE A 95 13.92 -17.50 -9.34
N PHE A 96 13.17 -16.69 -10.10
CA PHE A 96 12.33 -17.19 -11.20
C PHE A 96 12.84 -16.75 -12.57
N GLN A 97 12.59 -15.48 -12.92
CA GLN A 97 12.95 -14.86 -14.18
C GLN A 97 12.98 -13.33 -13.97
N PRO A 98 13.77 -12.57 -14.73
CA PRO A 98 13.70 -11.11 -14.68
C PRO A 98 12.27 -10.65 -15.04
N VAL A 99 11.64 -9.93 -14.10
CA VAL A 99 10.32 -9.32 -14.31
C VAL A 99 10.46 -8.19 -15.32
N MET A 100 10.23 -8.50 -16.59
CA MET A 100 10.20 -7.53 -17.68
C MET A 100 9.07 -6.52 -17.44
N GLY A 101 9.39 -5.22 -17.48
CA GLY A 101 8.40 -4.13 -17.45
C GLY A 101 8.15 -3.45 -16.10
N LEU A 102 8.72 -3.94 -15.01
CA LEU A 102 8.57 -3.35 -13.68
C LEU A 102 9.76 -2.41 -13.37
N ASN A 103 9.51 -1.11 -13.23
CA ASN A 103 10.58 -0.11 -13.02
C ASN A 103 10.82 0.13 -11.52
N GLU A 104 12.05 0.44 -11.07
CA GLU A 104 12.28 0.83 -9.67
C GLU A 104 11.48 2.08 -9.28
N ARG A 105 11.27 2.97 -10.25
CA ARG A 105 10.44 4.20 -10.13
C ARG A 105 9.04 3.90 -9.60
N GLN A 106 8.47 2.73 -9.92
CA GLN A 106 7.14 2.35 -9.45
C GLN A 106 7.05 2.33 -7.93
N PHE A 107 8.08 1.87 -7.22
CA PHE A 107 8.04 1.77 -5.76
C PHE A 107 8.08 3.14 -5.08
N ILE A 108 8.82 4.08 -5.65
CA ILE A 108 8.83 5.48 -5.19
C ILE A 108 7.44 6.10 -5.39
N VAL A 109 6.87 5.93 -6.59
CA VAL A 109 5.52 6.43 -6.89
C VAL A 109 4.48 5.76 -6.01
N PHE A 110 4.58 4.45 -5.78
CA PHE A 110 3.70 3.69 -4.90
C PHE A 110 3.76 4.21 -3.46
N PHE A 111 4.94 4.48 -2.92
CA PHE A 111 5.08 5.07 -1.60
C PHE A 111 4.34 6.41 -1.50
N LEU A 112 4.57 7.32 -2.45
CA LEU A 112 3.94 8.64 -2.45
C LEU A 112 2.40 8.52 -2.59
N VAL A 113 1.92 7.73 -3.54
CA VAL A 113 0.49 7.54 -3.79
C VAL A 113 -0.21 6.86 -2.62
N SER A 114 0.37 5.77 -2.09
CA SER A 114 -0.20 5.07 -0.93
C SER A 114 -0.25 5.98 0.29
N PHE A 115 0.84 6.70 0.60
CA PHE A 115 0.87 7.65 1.69
C PHE A 115 -0.21 8.73 1.56
N THR A 116 -0.37 9.34 0.39
CA THR A 116 -1.40 10.36 0.13
C THR A 116 -2.82 9.81 0.25
N ILE A 117 -3.13 8.70 -0.43
CA ILE A 117 -4.50 8.17 -0.46
C ILE A 117 -4.92 7.61 0.89
N ILE A 118 -3.99 7.07 1.67
CA ILE A 118 -4.25 6.54 3.01
C ILE A 118 -4.37 7.68 4.05
N SER A 119 -3.60 8.76 3.91
CA SER A 119 -3.67 9.93 4.81
C SER A 119 -4.88 10.83 4.53
N ALA A 120 -5.25 11.04 3.27
CA ALA A 120 -6.30 11.96 2.83
C ALA A 120 -7.67 11.78 3.52
N PRO A 121 -8.30 10.58 3.56
CA PRO A 121 -9.63 10.42 4.16
C PRO A 121 -9.63 10.68 5.67
N ARG A 122 -8.53 10.36 6.36
CA ARG A 122 -8.40 10.59 7.80
C ARG A 122 -8.23 12.08 8.11
N LEU A 123 -7.50 12.80 7.25
CA LEU A 123 -7.36 14.25 7.33
C LEU A 123 -8.68 14.95 7.00
N TYR A 124 -9.37 14.53 5.94
CA TYR A 124 -10.63 15.10 5.48
C TYR A 124 -11.74 15.00 6.52
N TYR A 125 -11.96 13.81 7.10
CA TYR A 125 -12.96 13.66 8.17
C TYR A 125 -12.68 14.47 9.41
N ARG A 126 -11.39 14.71 9.71
CA ARG A 126 -11.03 15.61 10.77
C ARG A 126 -11.46 17.04 10.42
N PHE A 127 -11.12 17.54 9.23
CA PHE A 127 -11.55 18.88 8.80
C PHE A 127 -13.07 19.06 8.75
N LEU A 128 -13.84 18.00 8.51
CA LEU A 128 -15.31 18.06 8.57
C LEU A 128 -15.86 18.03 10.00
N ARG A 129 -15.07 17.53 10.95
CA ARG A 129 -15.47 17.37 12.35
C ARG A 129 -15.02 18.53 13.23
N ASP A 130 -13.87 19.11 12.92
CA ASP A 130 -13.37 20.38 13.47
C ASP A 130 -14.17 21.55 12.88
#